data_AF-A0ABD5C892-F1
#
_entry.id   AF-A0ABD5C892-F1
#
_cell.length_a   1.000
_cell.length_b   1.000
_cell.length_c   1.000
_cell.angle_alpha   90.00
_cell.angle_beta   90.00
_cell.angle_gamma   90.00
#
_symmetry.space_group_name_H-M   'P 1'
#
loop_
_entity.id
_entity.type
_entity.pdbx_description
1 polymer ?
#
loop_
_entity_poly.entity_id
_entity_poly.type
_entity_poly.pdbx_seq_one_letter_code
_entity_poly.pdbx_strand_id
1 'polypeptide(L)'
;ITGWVEATPVRYDARSVSTGIAGRSLTADLIDCAAEPTQFNGRSLVQITQALAAPFGIEVVNNSAPSGVIPDVQPDHGETVIEVINKILGQQQALAYDDPHGRLVIGGIG
;
A
#
# COMPACT_ATOMS: atom_id res chain seq x y z
N ILE A 1 14.41 -5.47 -0.05
CA ILE A 1 12.96 -5.40 0.20
C ILE A 1 12.74 -5.78 1.66
N THR A 2 11.91 -5.03 2.37
CA THR A 2 11.50 -5.30 3.75
C THR A 2 10.03 -5.69 3.71
N GLY A 3 9.67 -6.82 4.29
CA GLY A 3 8.33 -7.37 4.10
C GLY A 3 8.12 -8.73 4.74
N TRP A 4 7.10 -9.43 4.24
CA TRP A 4 6.63 -10.69 4.79
C TRP A 4 7.13 -11.88 3.97
N VAL A 5 7.42 -13.01 4.64
CA VAL A 5 7.54 -14.31 3.98
C VAL A 5 6.13 -14.90 3.87
N GLU A 6 5.67 -15.15 2.65
CA GLU A 6 4.31 -15.64 2.38
C GLU A 6 4.31 -17.12 2.00
N ALA A 7 5.41 -17.64 1.46
CA ALA A 7 5.52 -19.05 1.12
C ALA A 7 6.94 -19.57 1.25
N THR A 8 7.06 -20.85 1.64
CA THR A 8 8.32 -21.58 1.72
C THR A 8 8.21 -22.87 0.90
N PRO A 9 8.14 -22.80 -0.45
CA PRO A 9 7.93 -23.97 -1.27
C PRO A 9 9.11 -24.96 -1.12
N VAL A 10 8.78 -26.22 -0.93
CA VAL A 10 9.73 -27.33 -0.91
C VAL A 10 9.32 -28.34 -1.96
N ARG A 11 10.28 -28.77 -2.78
CA ARG A 11 10.13 -29.83 -3.77
C ARG A 11 11.29 -30.80 -3.62
N TYR A 12 11.03 -32.09 -3.70
CA TYR A 12 12.09 -33.08 -3.66
C TYR A 12 11.74 -34.28 -4.53
N ASP A 13 12.77 -34.95 -5.02
CA ASP A 13 12.72 -36.24 -5.69
C ASP A 13 13.88 -37.13 -5.20
N ALA A 14 14.02 -38.32 -5.79
CA ALA A 14 15.04 -39.28 -5.39
C ALA A 14 16.50 -38.79 -5.59
N ARG A 15 16.72 -37.67 -6.29
CA ARG A 15 18.05 -37.17 -6.67
C ARG A 15 18.30 -35.73 -6.21
N SER A 16 17.27 -35.00 -5.81
CA SER A 16 17.36 -33.58 -5.50
C SER A 16 16.34 -33.10 -4.49
N VAL A 17 16.70 -32.03 -3.78
CA VAL A 17 15.81 -31.26 -2.91
C VAL A 17 15.97 -29.79 -3.30
N SER A 18 14.86 -29.11 -3.51
CA SER A 18 14.78 -27.69 -3.81
C SER A 18 13.88 -27.00 -2.79
N THR A 19 14.40 -25.91 -2.22
CA THR A 19 13.68 -25.07 -1.26
C THR A 19 13.69 -23.64 -1.76
N GLY A 20 12.60 -22.91 -1.51
CA GLY A 20 12.50 -21.49 -1.82
C GLY A 20 11.83 -20.72 -0.70
N ILE A 21 11.96 -19.39 -0.78
CA ILE A 21 11.24 -18.43 0.03
C ILE A 21 10.63 -17.41 -0.93
N ALA A 22 9.34 -17.14 -0.80
CA ALA A 22 8.63 -16.12 -1.54
C ALA A 22 7.87 -15.21 -0.57
N GLY A 23 7.73 -13.95 -0.95
CA GLY A 23 7.17 -12.91 -0.09
C GLY A 23 7.03 -11.58 -0.80
N ARG A 24 6.30 -10.66 -0.18
CA ARG A 24 6.04 -9.30 -0.68
C ARG A 24 6.46 -8.25 0.34
N SER A 25 6.54 -7.00 -0.10
CA SER A 25 6.83 -5.83 0.73
C SER A 25 5.80 -5.67 1.86
N LEU A 26 6.11 -4.91 2.91
CA LEU A 26 5.15 -4.61 3.99
C LEU A 26 3.86 -3.99 3.44
N THR A 27 3.96 -3.22 2.35
CA THR A 27 2.81 -2.62 1.66
C THR A 27 1.83 -3.64 1.06
N ALA A 28 2.16 -4.94 1.05
CA ALA A 28 1.24 -6.01 0.66
C ALA A 28 -0.02 -6.05 1.53
N ASP A 29 0.08 -5.69 2.81
CA ASP A 29 -1.08 -5.65 3.71
C ASP A 29 -2.13 -4.62 3.23
N LEU A 30 -1.69 -3.51 2.63
CA LEU A 30 -2.57 -2.49 2.05
C LEU A 30 -3.30 -3.00 0.80
N ILE A 31 -2.74 -4.01 0.13
CA ILE A 31 -3.32 -4.63 -1.05
C ILE A 31 -4.36 -5.67 -0.64
N ASP A 32 -4.08 -6.43 0.41
CA ASP A 32 -4.89 -7.58 0.79
C ASP A 32 -6.01 -7.23 1.77
N CYS A 33 -5.82 -6.21 2.62
CA CYS A 33 -6.72 -5.90 3.72
C CYS A 33 -7.67 -4.74 3.40
N ALA A 34 -8.90 -4.87 3.92
CA ALA A 34 -9.92 -3.85 3.83
C ALA A 34 -9.51 -2.57 4.58
N ALA A 35 -9.86 -1.42 4.01
CA ALA A 35 -9.76 -0.13 4.68
C ALA A 35 -10.79 -0.02 5.82
N GLU A 36 -10.39 0.62 6.91
CA GLU A 36 -11.34 0.96 7.96
C GLU A 36 -12.40 1.94 7.43
N PRO A 37 -13.69 1.74 7.75
CA PRO A 37 -14.77 2.60 7.27
C PRO A 37 -14.71 3.96 7.97
N THR A 38 -13.92 4.88 7.39
CA THR A 38 -13.69 6.22 7.90
C THR A 38 -13.93 7.25 6.80
N GLN A 39 -14.63 8.34 7.13
CA GLN A 39 -14.83 9.44 6.20
C GLN A 39 -13.70 10.47 6.32
N PHE A 40 -13.15 10.89 5.19
CA PHE A 40 -12.14 11.93 5.10
C PHE A 40 -12.69 13.15 4.38
N ASN A 41 -12.60 14.32 5.03
CA ASN A 41 -13.09 15.59 4.48
C ASN A 41 -11.98 16.64 4.49
N GLY A 42 -11.72 17.25 3.32
CA GLY A 42 -10.74 18.34 3.17
C GLY A 42 -9.30 17.97 3.54
N ARG A 43 -8.91 16.71 3.32
CA ARG A 43 -7.56 16.19 3.62
C ARG A 43 -6.74 16.08 2.33
N SER A 44 -5.41 16.17 2.43
CA SER A 44 -4.54 15.89 1.28
C SER A 44 -4.40 14.39 1.05
N LEU A 45 -4.01 14.00 -0.17
CA LEU A 45 -3.73 12.60 -0.53
C LEU A 45 -2.79 11.92 0.47
N VAL A 46 -1.71 12.58 0.86
CA VAL A 46 -0.73 12.05 1.82
C VAL A 46 -1.36 11.83 3.19
N GLN A 47 -2.20 12.77 3.66
CA GLN A 47 -2.86 12.65 4.97
C GLN A 47 -3.87 11.50 5.00
N ILE A 48 -4.65 11.32 3.94
CA ILE A 48 -5.60 10.20 3.83
C ILE A 48 -4.83 8.88 3.81
N THR A 49 -3.78 8.81 2.99
CA THR A 49 -2.92 7.62 2.86
C THR A 49 -2.27 7.27 4.21
N GLN A 50 -1.77 8.26 4.96
CA GLN A 50 -1.21 8.06 6.29
C GLN A 50 -2.23 7.48 7.28
N ALA A 51 -3.45 8.00 7.26
CA ALA A 51 -4.51 7.50 8.14
C ALA A 51 -4.90 6.06 7.80
N LEU A 52 -5.01 5.73 6.52
CA LEU A 52 -5.35 4.37 6.08
C LEU A 52 -4.23 3.35 6.31
N ALA A 53 -2.96 3.78 6.23
CA ALA A 53 -1.80 2.92 6.46
C ALA A 53 -1.43 2.74 7.94
N ALA A 54 -1.93 3.62 8.82
CA ALA A 54 -1.59 3.61 10.24
C ALA A 54 -1.91 2.29 10.98
N PRO A 55 -3.06 1.61 10.74
CA PRO A 55 -3.35 0.32 11.39
C PRO A 55 -2.35 -0.79 11.06
N PHE A 56 -1.66 -0.68 9.92
CA PHE A 56 -0.67 -1.65 9.44
C PHE A 56 0.76 -1.28 9.85
N GLY A 57 0.96 -0.15 10.53
CA GLY A 57 2.28 0.33 10.95
C GLY A 57 3.19 0.75 9.78
N ILE A 58 2.61 1.05 8.61
CA ILE A 58 3.36 1.41 7.40
C ILE A 58 3.55 2.93 7.35
N GLU A 59 4.80 3.36 7.27
CA GLU A 59 5.14 4.77 7.09
C GLU A 59 4.83 5.23 5.65
N VAL A 60 4.27 6.44 5.51
CA VAL A 60 4.00 7.06 4.22
C VAL A 60 4.97 8.21 3.97
N VAL A 61 5.74 8.11 2.90
CA VAL A 61 6.73 9.10 2.47
C VAL A 61 6.15 9.95 1.35
N ASN A 62 6.18 11.26 1.52
CA ASN A 62 5.82 12.21 0.48
C ASN A 62 7.05 12.53 -0.39
N ASN A 63 7.06 12.05 -1.62
CA ASN A 63 8.07 12.33 -2.63
C ASN A 63 7.44 13.12 -3.79
N SER A 64 7.13 14.39 -3.54
CA SER A 64 6.47 15.32 -4.48
C SER A 64 5.01 15.00 -4.81
N ALA A 65 4.26 14.48 -3.84
CA ALA A 65 2.82 14.30 -3.96
C ALA A 65 2.10 15.66 -4.17
N PRO A 66 1.07 15.70 -5.03
CA PRO A 66 0.19 16.86 -5.18
C PRO A 66 -0.39 17.30 -3.83
N SER A 67 -0.38 18.61 -3.57
CA SER A 67 -0.88 19.20 -2.32
C SER A 67 -2.38 19.53 -2.36
N GLY A 68 -3.09 19.09 -3.41
CA GLY A 68 -4.52 19.30 -3.56
C GLY A 68 -5.29 18.68 -2.40
N VAL A 69 -6.28 19.42 -1.91
CA VAL A 69 -7.22 18.89 -0.91
C VAL A 69 -8.30 18.10 -1.63
N ILE A 70 -8.66 16.95 -1.06
CA ILE A 70 -9.75 16.14 -1.56
C ILE A 70 -10.99 16.47 -0.71
N PRO A 71 -12.10 16.92 -1.33
CA PRO A 71 -13.28 17.37 -0.61
C PRO A 71 -13.89 16.29 0.28
N ASP A 72 -14.08 15.09 -0.27
CA ASP A 72 -14.70 13.95 0.40
C ASP A 72 -14.15 12.63 -0.17
N VAL A 73 -13.76 11.71 0.70
CA VAL A 73 -13.41 10.32 0.38
C VAL A 73 -13.91 9.43 1.51
N GLN A 74 -14.58 8.35 1.12
CA GLN A 74 -14.99 7.31 2.04
C GLN A 74 -14.72 5.95 1.39
N PRO A 75 -14.03 5.02 2.08
CA PRO A 75 -13.92 3.64 1.63
C PRO A 75 -15.29 2.96 1.55
N ASP A 76 -15.53 2.22 0.48
CA ASP A 76 -16.70 1.36 0.36
C ASP A 76 -16.55 0.11 1.24
N HIS A 77 -17.66 -0.57 1.54
CA HIS A 77 -17.64 -1.76 2.38
C HIS A 77 -16.82 -2.89 1.75
N GLY A 78 -15.73 -3.29 2.43
CA GLY A 78 -14.85 -4.36 1.98
C GLY A 78 -13.82 -3.92 0.93
N GLU A 79 -13.77 -2.62 0.60
CA GLU A 79 -12.75 -2.08 -0.28
C GLU A 79 -11.37 -2.13 0.42
N THR A 80 -10.35 -2.57 -0.31
CA THR A 80 -8.97 -2.62 0.19
C THR A 80 -8.35 -1.23 0.28
N VAL A 81 -7.36 -1.07 1.15
CA VAL A 81 -6.69 0.23 1.32
C VAL A 81 -6.12 0.74 0.00
N ILE A 82 -5.52 -0.12 -0.81
CA ILE A 82 -4.94 0.27 -2.09
C ILE A 82 -6.00 0.68 -3.12
N GLU A 83 -7.18 0.07 -3.11
CA GLU A 83 -8.28 0.44 -4.00
C GLU A 83 -8.76 1.88 -3.69
N VAL A 84 -8.93 2.20 -2.41
CA VAL A 84 -9.28 3.56 -1.96
C VAL A 84 -8.20 4.55 -2.40
N ILE A 85 -6.92 4.24 -2.13
CA ILE A 85 -5.81 5.12 -2.50
C ILE A 85 -5.77 5.33 -4.02
N ASN A 86 -5.93 4.27 -4.82
CA ASN A 86 -5.90 4.35 -6.28
C ASN A 86 -7.00 5.25 -6.87
N LYS A 87 -8.22 5.25 -6.29
CA LYS A 87 -9.28 6.18 -6.67
C LYS A 87 -8.81 7.64 -6.54
N ILE A 88 -8.09 7.95 -5.47
CA ILE A 88 -7.58 9.30 -5.19
C ILE A 88 -6.37 9.64 -6.08
N LEU A 89 -5.44 8.71 -6.25
CA LEU A 89 -4.25 8.88 -7.09
C LEU A 89 -4.63 9.26 -8.53
N GLY A 90 -5.67 8.62 -9.08
CA GLY A 90 -6.19 8.93 -10.41
C GLY A 90 -6.74 10.35 -10.54
N GLN A 91 -7.30 10.92 -9.46
CA GLN A 91 -7.79 12.31 -9.45
C GLN A 91 -6.66 13.32 -9.30
N GLN A 92 -5.63 12.99 -8.52
CA GLN A 92 -4.55 13.92 -8.18
C GLN A 92 -3.36 13.84 -9.14
N GLN A 93 -3.36 12.93 -10.12
CA GLN A 93 -2.21 12.70 -11.00
C GLN A 93 -0.94 12.32 -10.19
N ALA A 94 -1.09 11.36 -9.28
CA ALA A 94 -0.01 10.86 -8.44
C ALA A 94 0.20 9.35 -8.63
N LEU A 95 1.34 8.86 -8.16
CA LEU A 95 1.72 7.46 -8.13
C LEU A 95 2.00 7.01 -6.70
N ALA A 96 1.75 5.74 -6.42
CA ALA A 96 2.13 5.07 -5.19
C ALA A 96 3.01 3.85 -5.50
N TYR A 97 4.09 3.70 -4.74
CA TYR A 97 5.04 2.57 -4.84
C TYR A 97 5.73 2.36 -3.50
N ASP A 98 6.38 1.21 -3.32
CA ASP A 98 7.14 0.94 -2.09
C ASP A 98 8.64 1.20 -2.26
N ASP A 99 9.32 1.40 -1.12
CA ASP A 99 10.78 1.53 -1.06
C ASP A 99 11.44 0.30 -0.42
N PRO A 100 12.79 0.18 -0.45
CA PRO A 100 13.49 -0.96 0.16
C PRO A 100 13.24 -1.15 1.67
N HIS A 101 12.75 -0.12 2.37
CA HIS A 101 12.41 -0.14 3.79
C HIS A 101 10.96 -0.59 4.06
N GLY A 102 10.18 -0.90 3.02
CA GLY A 102 8.79 -1.35 3.15
C GLY A 102 7.82 -0.19 3.44
N ARG A 103 8.22 1.04 3.12
CA ARG A 103 7.38 2.23 3.30
C ARG A 103 6.59 2.51 2.02
N LEU A 104 5.42 3.13 2.17
CA LEU A 104 4.61 3.57 1.04
C LEU A 104 5.06 4.96 0.60
N VAL A 105 5.56 5.09 -0.63
CA VAL A 105 5.98 6.37 -1.22
C VAL A 105 4.89 6.87 -2.14
N ILE A 106 4.48 8.12 -1.93
CA ILE A 106 3.56 8.83 -2.82
C ILE A 106 4.35 9.90 -3.58
N GLY A 107 4.29 9.86 -4.91
CA GLY A 107 4.96 10.86 -5.73
C GLY A 107 4.14 11.40 -6.89
N GLY A 108 4.57 12.52 -7.44
CA GLY A 108 3.94 13.13 -8.61
C GLY A 108 4.27 12.37 -9.90
N ILE A 109 3.48 12.62 -10.95
CA ILE A 109 3.87 12.28 -12.32
C ILE A 109 4.71 13.43 -12.90
N GLY A 110 6.00 13.19 -13.19
CA GLY A 110 6.90 14.17 -13.80
C GLY A 110 7.99 14.68 -12.87
#